data_AF-A0A920UMH7-F1
#
_entry.id   AF-A0A920UMH7-F1
#
_cell.length_a   1.000
_cell.length_b   1.000
_cell.length_c   1.000
_cell.angle_alpha   90.00
_cell.angle_beta   90.00
_cell.angle_gamma   90.00
#
_symmetry.space_group_name_H-M   'P 1'
#
loop_
_entity.id
_entity.type
_entity.pdbx_description
1 polymer ?
#
loop_
_entity_poly.entity_id
_entity_poly.type
_entity_poly.pdbx_seq_one_letter_code
_entity_poly.pdbx_strand_id
1 'polypeptide(L)'
;MANRGEIRVFVPRDTTARSLGADDVAQAIAGTATDRGKSVALVRNGSRGLYWLEPLVEVEVDGVRHAYGPIGPGDVEGLFDAGFLTAGDHASALGPTEQIPYLARQSRLTFARVGITDPVSLEDYQAHGGYEGLAKAVELDGAQIVDIVTDSGLRGRGGAAFPTGIKWRTVLGAEGTQKYVTCNADEGDSGTFADRMIMESDPFVLIEGMTIAGLAVGATEGYVYLRTEYPLAIEIMNEAIRSAESAGLLGENVMDSGQAFRLEVREAAGAYICGEETSMLESLEGKRGIIRYRPPLPAIKGLFGAPTIVNNVITLASVPLFWRGALSIIRIMGRVAPGGR
;
A
#
# COMPACT_ATOMS: atom_id res chain seq x y z
N MET A 1 -8.18 -9.83 -17.25
CA MET A 1 -9.51 -10.49 -17.41
C MET A 1 -9.45 -12.03 -17.44
N ALA A 2 -10.05 -12.71 -16.45
CA ALA A 2 -10.21 -14.17 -16.45
C ALA A 2 -11.12 -14.64 -17.60
N ASN A 3 -10.84 -15.80 -18.17
CA ASN A 3 -11.61 -16.35 -19.28
C ASN A 3 -13.03 -16.70 -18.79
N ARG A 4 -14.08 -16.43 -19.58
CA ARG A 4 -15.48 -16.76 -19.20
C ARG A 4 -15.59 -18.27 -18.91
N GLY A 5 -15.61 -18.65 -17.63
CA GLY A 5 -15.70 -20.04 -17.17
C GLY A 5 -14.62 -20.49 -16.18
N GLU A 6 -13.59 -19.67 -15.91
CA GLU A 6 -12.59 -19.95 -14.88
C GLU A 6 -13.09 -19.61 -13.47
N ILE A 7 -12.87 -20.52 -12.52
CA ILE A 7 -13.17 -20.29 -11.10
C ILE A 7 -11.99 -19.53 -10.49
N ARG A 8 -12.24 -18.36 -9.92
CA ARG A 8 -11.18 -17.57 -9.29
C ARG A 8 -10.90 -18.10 -7.89
N VAL A 9 -9.66 -18.47 -7.65
CA VAL A 9 -9.14 -18.90 -6.35
C VAL A 9 -8.03 -17.95 -5.94
N PHE A 10 -8.03 -17.52 -4.69
CA PHE A 10 -7.11 -16.52 -4.16
C PHE A 10 -6.24 -17.18 -3.10
N VAL A 11 -4.93 -17.06 -3.25
CA VAL A 11 -3.95 -17.55 -2.27
C VAL A 11 -2.96 -16.41 -1.99
N PRO A 12 -2.92 -15.88 -0.75
CA PRO A 12 -2.11 -14.70 -0.46
C PRO A 12 -0.62 -14.90 -0.78
N ARG A 13 0.03 -13.81 -1.21
CA ARG A 13 1.48 -13.74 -1.46
C ARG A 13 2.23 -12.81 -0.53
N ASP A 14 1.58 -12.25 0.50
CA ASP A 14 2.27 -11.42 1.50
C ASP A 14 3.33 -12.26 2.24
N THR A 15 4.36 -11.59 2.75
CA THR A 15 5.47 -12.25 3.45
C THR A 15 4.98 -13.16 4.58
N THR A 16 3.95 -12.76 5.34
CA THR A 16 3.40 -13.58 6.41
C THR A 16 2.78 -14.87 5.86
N ALA A 17 1.89 -14.78 4.88
CA ALA A 17 1.27 -15.97 4.27
C ALA A 17 2.32 -16.90 3.62
N ARG A 18 3.30 -16.33 2.91
CA ARG A 18 4.41 -17.11 2.32
C ARG A 18 5.24 -17.84 3.38
N SER A 19 5.51 -17.19 4.52
CA SER A 19 6.21 -17.82 5.64
C SER A 19 5.45 -19.00 6.27
N LEU A 20 4.13 -19.06 6.04
CA LEU A 20 3.23 -20.11 6.50
C LEU A 20 2.89 -21.14 5.40
N GLY A 21 3.60 -21.12 4.27
CA GLY A 21 3.46 -22.13 3.20
C GLY A 21 2.49 -21.77 2.08
N ALA A 22 2.07 -20.50 1.94
CA ALA A 22 1.11 -20.11 0.90
C ALA A 22 1.59 -20.37 -0.54
N ASP A 23 2.90 -20.34 -0.82
CA ASP A 23 3.44 -20.68 -2.14
C ASP A 23 3.23 -22.18 -2.46
N ASP A 24 3.43 -23.05 -1.48
CA ASP A 24 3.21 -24.49 -1.62
C ASP A 24 1.72 -24.81 -1.76
N VAL A 25 0.85 -24.10 -1.02
CA VAL A 25 -0.62 -24.21 -1.16
C VAL A 25 -1.06 -23.78 -2.56
N ALA A 26 -0.55 -22.65 -3.07
CA ALA A 26 -0.82 -22.17 -4.42
C ALA A 26 -0.43 -23.21 -5.48
N GLN A 27 0.75 -23.81 -5.36
CA GLN A 27 1.22 -24.86 -6.26
C GLN A 27 0.36 -26.13 -6.18
N ALA A 28 0.02 -26.57 -4.96
CA ALA A 28 -0.81 -27.75 -4.74
C ALA A 28 -2.23 -27.57 -5.31
N ILE A 29 -2.82 -26.37 -5.17
CA ILE A 29 -4.12 -26.04 -5.77
C ILE A 29 -4.06 -26.09 -7.30
N ALA A 30 -3.03 -25.48 -7.90
CA ALA A 30 -2.85 -25.48 -9.35
C ALA A 30 -2.64 -26.90 -9.92
N GLY A 31 -1.83 -27.73 -9.23
CA GLY A 31 -1.61 -29.12 -9.59
C GLY A 31 -2.88 -29.96 -9.48
N THR A 32 -3.55 -29.90 -8.32
CA THR A 32 -4.78 -30.66 -8.08
C THR A 32 -5.92 -30.25 -9.02
N ALA A 33 -6.04 -28.95 -9.35
CA ALA A 33 -7.00 -28.48 -10.34
C ALA A 33 -6.74 -29.09 -11.72
N THR A 34 -5.47 -29.11 -12.14
CA THR A 34 -5.05 -29.71 -13.41
C THR A 34 -5.38 -31.21 -13.44
N ASP A 35 -4.99 -31.95 -12.40
CA ASP A 35 -5.22 -33.41 -12.31
C ASP A 35 -6.70 -33.78 -12.31
N ARG A 36 -7.55 -32.92 -11.73
CA ARG A 36 -9.01 -33.10 -11.66
C ARG A 36 -9.76 -32.46 -12.84
N GLY A 37 -9.06 -31.94 -13.85
CA GLY A 37 -9.67 -31.30 -15.02
C GLY A 37 -10.52 -30.07 -14.68
N LYS A 38 -10.15 -29.31 -13.65
CA LYS A 38 -10.83 -28.08 -13.21
C LYS A 38 -10.12 -26.85 -13.76
N SER A 39 -10.89 -25.87 -14.22
CA SER A 39 -10.37 -24.60 -14.71
C SER A 39 -10.33 -23.57 -13.57
N VAL A 40 -9.14 -23.27 -13.06
CA VAL A 40 -8.91 -22.34 -11.95
C VAL A 40 -8.03 -21.19 -12.39
N ALA A 41 -8.51 -19.96 -12.20
CA ALA A 41 -7.70 -18.75 -12.27
C ALA A 41 -7.14 -18.46 -10.88
N LEU A 42 -5.88 -18.84 -10.64
CA LEU A 42 -5.21 -18.61 -9.37
C LEU A 42 -4.69 -17.18 -9.27
N VAL A 43 -5.25 -16.40 -8.35
CA VAL A 43 -4.86 -15.02 -8.06
C VAL A 43 -3.97 -15.02 -6.81
N ARG A 44 -2.79 -14.43 -6.91
CA ARG A 44 -1.88 -14.26 -5.78
C ARG A 44 -2.11 -12.90 -5.12
N ASN A 45 -3.21 -12.78 -4.39
CA ASN A 45 -3.63 -11.54 -3.72
C ASN A 45 -2.72 -11.15 -2.54
N GLY A 46 -2.89 -9.93 -2.02
CA GLY A 46 -2.34 -9.59 -0.71
C GLY A 46 -2.98 -10.40 0.44
N SER A 47 -2.53 -10.19 1.68
CA SER A 47 -3.22 -10.76 2.85
C SER A 47 -4.37 -9.88 3.31
N ARG A 48 -5.45 -10.50 3.81
CA ARG A 48 -6.54 -9.80 4.49
C ARG A 48 -6.13 -9.23 5.86
N GLY A 49 -5.01 -9.66 6.43
CA GLY A 49 -4.50 -9.26 7.75
C GLY A 49 -5.03 -10.11 8.92
N LEU A 50 -5.54 -11.31 8.65
CA LEU A 50 -6.02 -12.27 9.66
C LEU A 50 -4.97 -13.36 9.82
N TYR A 51 -3.80 -13.00 10.33
CA TYR A 51 -2.62 -13.88 10.27
C TYR A 51 -2.75 -15.21 11.01
N TRP A 52 -3.73 -15.37 11.91
CA TRP A 52 -4.03 -16.68 12.52
C TRP A 52 -4.80 -17.64 11.59
N LEU A 53 -5.28 -17.15 10.45
CA LEU A 53 -5.97 -17.91 9.41
C LEU A 53 -5.13 -18.05 8.13
N GLU A 54 -3.92 -17.47 8.09
CA GLU A 54 -3.06 -17.62 6.92
C GLU A 54 -2.39 -19.02 6.91
N PRO A 55 -2.22 -19.67 5.74
CA PRO A 55 -2.71 -19.25 4.41
C PRO A 55 -4.25 -19.29 4.30
N LEU A 56 -4.84 -18.13 4.00
CA LEU A 56 -6.28 -17.93 3.87
C LEU A 56 -6.67 -18.07 2.41
N VAL A 57 -7.10 -19.26 2.02
CA VAL A 57 -7.56 -19.52 0.65
C VAL A 57 -8.97 -18.95 0.49
N GLU A 58 -9.21 -18.21 -0.58
CA GLU A 58 -10.56 -17.77 -0.93
C GLU A 58 -10.98 -18.28 -2.31
N VAL A 59 -12.28 -18.45 -2.53
CA VAL A 59 -12.87 -18.79 -3.82
C VAL A 59 -14.04 -17.86 -4.11
N GLU A 60 -14.12 -17.37 -5.35
CA GLU A 60 -15.24 -16.53 -5.78
C GLU A 60 -16.37 -17.37 -6.37
N VAL A 61 -17.56 -17.26 -5.78
CA VAL A 61 -18.80 -17.91 -6.23
C VAL A 61 -19.89 -16.84 -6.26
N ASP A 62 -20.55 -16.67 -7.41
CA ASP A 62 -21.62 -15.67 -7.61
C ASP A 62 -21.24 -14.24 -7.15
N GLY A 63 -19.98 -13.86 -7.36
CA GLY A 63 -19.44 -12.54 -6.97
C GLY A 63 -19.13 -12.38 -5.48
N VAL A 64 -19.24 -13.45 -4.68
CA VAL A 64 -18.91 -13.48 -3.26
C VAL A 64 -17.66 -14.34 -3.05
N ARG A 65 -16.69 -13.82 -2.31
CA ARG A 65 -15.51 -14.61 -1.88
C ARG A 65 -15.83 -15.37 -0.59
N HIS A 66 -15.60 -16.67 -0.63
CA HIS A 66 -15.72 -17.59 0.51
C HIS A 66 -14.34 -18.03 0.97
N ALA A 67 -14.10 -17.97 2.28
CA ALA A 67 -12.79 -18.20 2.87
C ALA A 67 -12.65 -19.59 3.49
N TYR A 68 -11.42 -20.12 3.40
CA TYR A 68 -10.97 -21.35 4.03
C TYR A 68 -9.61 -21.09 4.68
N GLY A 69 -9.46 -21.38 5.97
CA GLY A 69 -8.17 -21.13 6.63
C GLY A 69 -8.09 -21.59 8.09
N PRO A 70 -6.86 -21.84 8.59
CA PRO A 70 -5.61 -21.91 7.81
C PRO A 70 -5.56 -23.18 6.96
N ILE A 71 -5.02 -23.09 5.75
CA ILE A 71 -4.84 -24.22 4.83
C ILE A 71 -3.35 -24.52 4.68
N GLY A 72 -2.95 -25.76 4.99
CA GLY A 72 -1.64 -26.29 4.65
C GLY A 72 -1.65 -27.01 3.29
N PRO A 73 -0.47 -27.27 2.69
CA PRO A 73 -0.39 -27.99 1.41
C PRO A 73 -1.03 -29.38 1.44
N GLY A 74 -0.95 -30.08 2.59
CA GLY A 74 -1.55 -31.40 2.79
C GLY A 74 -3.09 -31.39 2.89
N ASP A 75 -3.72 -30.24 3.10
CA ASP A 75 -5.17 -30.12 3.22
C ASP A 75 -5.86 -29.92 1.85
N VAL A 76 -5.08 -29.65 0.79
CA VAL A 76 -5.60 -29.25 -0.52
C VAL A 76 -6.45 -30.35 -1.14
N GLU A 77 -6.03 -31.61 -1.11
CA GLU A 77 -6.84 -32.70 -1.69
C GLU A 77 -8.22 -32.82 -1.01
N GLY A 78 -8.25 -32.76 0.32
CA GLY A 78 -9.49 -32.79 1.11
C GLY A 78 -10.38 -31.57 0.84
N LEU A 79 -9.78 -30.40 0.59
CA LEU A 79 -10.48 -29.19 0.21
C LEU A 79 -11.18 -29.35 -1.16
N PHE A 80 -10.52 -29.97 -2.14
CA PHE A 80 -11.14 -30.32 -3.42
C PHE A 80 -12.23 -31.39 -3.28
N ASP A 81 -12.06 -32.39 -2.42
CA ASP A 81 -13.06 -33.42 -2.15
C ASP A 81 -14.34 -32.85 -1.53
N ALA A 82 -14.18 -31.84 -0.67
CA ALA A 82 -15.28 -31.07 -0.08
C ALA A 82 -15.98 -30.12 -1.07
N GLY A 83 -15.48 -29.98 -2.30
CA GLY A 83 -16.08 -29.11 -3.31
C GLY A 83 -15.90 -27.62 -3.01
N PHE A 84 -14.75 -27.21 -2.47
CA PHE A 84 -14.50 -25.80 -2.14
C PHE A 84 -14.65 -24.86 -3.35
N LEU A 85 -14.38 -25.33 -4.58
CA LEU A 85 -14.55 -24.54 -5.81
C LEU A 85 -15.98 -24.00 -6.01
N THR A 86 -16.96 -24.56 -5.30
CA THR A 86 -18.36 -24.12 -5.28
C THR A 86 -18.82 -23.74 -3.87
N ALA A 87 -17.89 -23.25 -3.03
CA ALA A 87 -18.12 -22.90 -1.63
C ALA A 87 -18.66 -24.06 -0.77
N GLY A 88 -18.18 -25.29 -1.02
CA GLY A 88 -18.56 -26.48 -0.27
C GLY A 88 -18.15 -26.45 1.21
N ASP A 89 -18.84 -27.26 2.02
CA ASP A 89 -18.61 -27.34 3.47
C ASP A 89 -17.32 -28.10 3.78
N HIS A 90 -16.50 -27.56 4.68
CA HIS A 90 -15.21 -28.11 5.09
C HIS A 90 -14.90 -27.67 6.52
N ALA A 91 -14.10 -28.44 7.26
CA ALA A 91 -13.74 -28.08 8.65
C ALA A 91 -13.07 -26.70 8.76
N SER A 92 -12.36 -26.28 7.71
CA SER A 92 -11.70 -24.96 7.61
C SER A 92 -12.57 -23.88 6.96
N ALA A 93 -13.83 -24.16 6.60
CA ALA A 93 -14.71 -23.19 5.95
C ALA A 93 -15.12 -22.08 6.92
N LEU A 94 -14.98 -20.83 6.47
CA LEU A 94 -15.26 -19.62 7.27
C LEU A 94 -16.46 -18.84 6.74
N GLY A 95 -17.04 -19.27 5.61
CA GLY A 95 -18.13 -18.58 4.93
C GLY A 95 -17.65 -17.36 4.14
N PRO A 96 -18.55 -16.41 3.82
CA PRO A 96 -18.19 -15.19 3.10
C PRO A 96 -17.11 -14.39 3.81
N THR A 97 -15.98 -14.10 3.15
CA THR A 97 -14.79 -13.50 3.78
C THR A 97 -15.10 -12.18 4.46
N GLU A 98 -15.86 -11.30 3.79
CA GLU A 98 -16.22 -9.98 4.32
C GLU A 98 -17.16 -10.03 5.55
N GLN A 99 -17.79 -11.19 5.80
CA GLN A 99 -18.67 -11.40 6.95
C GLN A 99 -17.92 -11.96 8.17
N ILE A 100 -16.63 -12.31 8.03
CA ILE A 100 -15.81 -12.71 9.17
C ILE A 100 -15.81 -11.56 10.19
N PRO A 101 -16.22 -11.76 11.46
CA PRO A 101 -16.46 -10.66 12.39
C PRO A 101 -15.28 -9.71 12.60
N TYR A 102 -14.04 -10.20 12.47
CA TYR A 102 -12.84 -9.38 12.56
C TYR A 102 -12.73 -8.38 11.40
N LEU A 103 -13.10 -8.76 10.17
CA LEU A 103 -13.11 -7.89 9.00
C LEU A 103 -14.34 -6.97 8.99
N ALA A 104 -15.52 -7.54 9.20
CA ALA A 104 -16.80 -6.84 9.10
C ALA A 104 -16.92 -5.63 10.05
N ARG A 105 -16.14 -5.62 11.14
CA ARG A 105 -16.14 -4.55 12.15
C ARG A 105 -15.08 -3.47 11.92
N GLN A 106 -14.29 -3.57 10.86
CA GLN A 106 -13.25 -2.60 10.53
C GLN A 106 -13.76 -1.47 9.63
N SER A 107 -13.11 -0.32 9.75
CA SER A 107 -13.25 0.79 8.81
C SER A 107 -11.99 0.89 7.96
N ARG A 108 -11.92 0.05 6.92
CA ARG A 108 -10.73 -0.08 6.06
C ARG A 108 -10.69 1.02 5.01
N LEU A 109 -10.36 2.24 5.42
CA LEU A 109 -10.21 3.36 4.47
C LEU A 109 -8.92 3.23 3.66
N THR A 110 -7.76 3.27 4.33
CA THR A 110 -6.45 3.12 3.67
C THR A 110 -6.20 1.68 3.19
N PHE A 111 -6.70 0.70 3.93
CA PHE A 111 -6.53 -0.73 3.66
C PHE A 111 -7.68 -1.33 2.82
N ALA A 112 -8.43 -0.49 2.09
CA ALA A 112 -9.65 -0.90 1.38
C ALA A 112 -9.43 -2.05 0.40
N ARG A 113 -8.29 -2.08 -0.31
CA ARG A 113 -7.95 -3.12 -1.30
C ARG A 113 -7.03 -4.21 -0.78
N VAL A 114 -6.39 -4.01 0.37
CA VAL A 114 -5.40 -4.94 0.92
C VAL A 114 -6.04 -6.31 1.16
N GLY A 115 -5.58 -7.31 0.41
CA GLY A 115 -6.10 -8.68 0.43
C GLY A 115 -7.23 -8.96 -0.56
N ILE A 116 -7.74 -7.95 -1.25
CA ILE A 116 -8.73 -8.10 -2.33
C ILE A 116 -8.03 -8.31 -3.67
N THR A 117 -7.10 -7.43 -4.01
CA THR A 117 -6.47 -7.35 -5.34
C THR A 117 -5.21 -8.20 -5.46
N ASP A 118 -4.84 -8.54 -6.69
CA ASP A 118 -3.44 -8.86 -7.01
C ASP A 118 -2.58 -7.59 -6.85
N PRO A 119 -1.57 -7.58 -5.95
CA PRO A 119 -0.80 -6.37 -5.64
C PRO A 119 -0.04 -5.78 -6.83
N VAL A 120 0.33 -6.60 -7.83
CA VAL A 120 1.11 -6.16 -9.00
C VAL A 120 0.25 -5.96 -10.25
N SER A 121 -1.06 -6.20 -10.16
CA SER A 121 -2.00 -5.94 -11.25
C SER A 121 -2.50 -4.49 -11.21
N LEU A 122 -2.02 -3.69 -12.17
CA LEU A 122 -2.52 -2.33 -12.38
C LEU A 122 -4.02 -2.33 -12.76
N GLU A 123 -4.47 -3.33 -13.54
CA GLU A 123 -5.88 -3.51 -13.91
C GLU A 123 -6.76 -3.70 -12.66
N ASP A 124 -6.34 -4.58 -11.73
CA ASP A 124 -7.07 -4.80 -10.48
C ASP A 124 -7.11 -3.52 -9.64
N TYR A 125 -5.99 -2.81 -9.53
CA TYR A 125 -5.93 -1.57 -8.77
C TYR A 125 -6.93 -0.53 -9.31
N GLN A 126 -6.94 -0.31 -10.63
CA GLN A 126 -7.87 0.62 -11.30
C GLN A 126 -9.34 0.16 -11.17
N ALA A 127 -9.62 -1.13 -11.32
CA ALA A 127 -10.96 -1.69 -11.15
C ALA A 127 -11.54 -1.46 -9.75
N HIS A 128 -10.69 -1.24 -8.74
CA HIS A 128 -11.08 -0.90 -7.37
C HIS A 128 -10.87 0.58 -7.04
N GLY A 129 -11.04 1.44 -8.05
CA GLY A 129 -11.00 2.90 -7.96
C GLY A 129 -9.60 3.49 -7.82
N GLY A 130 -8.55 2.68 -8.02
CA GLY A 130 -7.16 3.15 -8.06
C GLY A 130 -6.95 4.27 -9.08
N TYR A 131 -6.11 5.24 -8.75
CA TYR A 131 -5.81 6.41 -9.59
C TYR A 131 -6.96 7.40 -9.84
N GLU A 132 -8.18 7.16 -9.35
CA GLU A 132 -9.24 8.17 -9.37
C GLU A 132 -8.86 9.43 -8.58
N GLY A 133 -8.02 9.29 -7.55
CA GLY A 133 -7.55 10.42 -6.77
C GLY A 133 -6.53 11.25 -7.53
N LEU A 134 -5.54 10.59 -8.11
CA LEU A 134 -4.54 11.24 -8.96
C LEU A 134 -5.19 11.91 -10.18
N ALA A 135 -6.14 11.26 -10.84
CA ALA A 135 -6.87 11.83 -11.99
C ALA A 135 -7.60 13.15 -11.66
N LYS A 136 -8.01 13.34 -10.39
CA LYS A 136 -8.57 14.62 -9.95
C LYS A 136 -7.49 15.59 -9.48
N ALA A 137 -6.39 15.10 -8.91
CA ALA A 137 -5.30 15.94 -8.42
C ALA A 137 -4.53 16.62 -9.57
N VAL A 138 -4.37 15.96 -10.72
CA VAL A 138 -3.68 16.54 -11.90
C VAL A 138 -4.39 17.76 -12.49
N GLU A 139 -5.69 17.90 -12.24
CA GLU A 139 -6.53 19.02 -12.67
C GLU A 139 -6.48 20.23 -11.71
N LEU A 140 -5.73 20.12 -10.61
CA LEU A 140 -5.64 21.13 -9.56
C LEU A 140 -4.23 21.73 -9.51
N ASP A 141 -4.14 22.98 -9.06
CA ASP A 141 -2.85 23.54 -8.69
C ASP A 141 -2.35 22.98 -7.33
N GLY A 142 -1.05 23.13 -7.08
CA GLY A 142 -0.43 22.60 -5.86
C GLY A 142 -1.04 23.17 -4.57
N ALA A 143 -1.45 24.44 -4.57
CA ALA A 143 -2.05 25.07 -3.39
C ALA A 143 -3.42 24.45 -3.06
N GLN A 144 -4.24 24.20 -4.08
CA GLN A 144 -5.53 23.51 -3.95
C GLN A 144 -5.35 22.09 -3.40
N ILE A 145 -4.35 21.35 -3.89
CA ILE A 145 -4.04 20.01 -3.36
C ILE A 145 -3.65 20.08 -1.88
N VAL A 146 -2.77 21.02 -1.50
CA VAL A 146 -2.34 21.23 -0.11
C VAL A 146 -3.52 21.61 0.79
N ASP A 147 -4.45 22.42 0.30
CA ASP A 147 -5.65 22.81 1.04
C ASP A 147 -6.58 21.62 1.27
N ILE A 148 -6.80 20.76 0.27
CA ILE A 148 -7.57 19.50 0.43
C ILE A 148 -6.93 18.61 1.51
N VAL A 149 -5.60 18.43 1.49
CA VAL A 149 -4.90 17.63 2.51
C VAL A 149 -4.99 18.30 3.89
N THR A 150 -4.94 19.63 3.96
CA THR A 150 -5.10 20.38 5.22
C THR A 150 -6.50 20.19 5.80
N ASP A 151 -7.52 20.36 4.97
CA ASP A 151 -8.93 20.28 5.35
C ASP A 151 -9.35 18.86 5.76
N SER A 152 -8.67 17.84 5.22
CA SER A 152 -8.88 16.45 5.65
C SER A 152 -8.55 16.19 7.13
N GLY A 153 -7.71 17.05 7.73
CA GLY A 153 -7.19 16.85 9.08
C GLY A 153 -6.17 15.71 9.19
N LEU A 154 -5.58 15.25 8.09
CA LEU A 154 -4.55 14.21 8.10
C LEU A 154 -3.35 14.62 8.97
N ARG A 155 -2.96 13.71 9.84
CA ARG A 155 -1.77 13.83 10.70
C ARG A 155 -0.80 12.70 10.35
N GLY A 156 0.50 12.97 10.47
CA GLY A 156 1.54 11.98 10.20
C GLY A 156 1.35 10.70 11.03
N ARG A 157 1.40 9.55 10.36
CA ARG A 157 1.13 8.22 10.96
C ARG A 157 2.37 7.50 11.47
N GLY A 158 3.57 8.04 11.25
CA GLY A 158 4.83 7.57 11.85
C GLY A 158 5.06 8.04 13.30
N GLY A 159 4.01 8.14 14.12
CA GLY A 159 4.11 8.48 15.55
C GLY A 159 3.97 9.97 15.91
N ALA A 160 4.70 10.89 15.27
CA ALA A 160 4.74 12.30 15.68
C ALA A 160 3.42 13.08 15.48
N ALA A 161 2.48 12.55 14.69
CA ALA A 161 1.15 13.13 14.46
C ALA A 161 1.17 14.62 14.06
N PHE A 162 2.22 15.08 13.37
CA PHE A 162 2.27 16.45 12.84
C PHE A 162 1.26 16.62 11.70
N PRO A 163 0.51 17.74 11.60
CA PRO A 163 -0.46 17.95 10.53
C PRO A 163 0.20 17.91 9.14
N THR A 164 -0.24 16.99 8.29
CA THR A 164 0.40 16.73 6.99
C THR A 164 0.28 17.93 6.05
N GLY A 165 -0.90 18.55 5.99
CA GLY A 165 -1.14 19.74 5.16
C GLY A 165 -0.25 20.94 5.53
N ILE A 166 0.04 21.13 6.84
CA ILE A 166 0.97 22.19 7.28
C ILE A 166 2.39 21.89 6.78
N LYS A 167 2.84 20.63 6.90
CA LYS A 167 4.17 20.22 6.41
C LYS A 167 4.29 20.47 4.89
N TRP A 168 3.28 20.10 4.13
CA TRP A 168 3.26 20.28 2.68
C TRP A 168 3.21 21.77 2.29
N ARG A 169 2.43 22.59 3.00
CA ARG A 169 2.40 24.04 2.80
C ARG A 169 3.77 24.69 3.01
N THR A 170 4.54 24.23 3.99
CA THR A 170 5.93 24.69 4.19
C THR A 170 6.82 24.35 3.00
N VAL A 171 6.74 23.13 2.47
CA VAL A 171 7.53 22.71 1.30
C VAL A 171 7.09 23.44 0.03
N LEU A 172 5.79 23.61 -0.17
CA LEU A 172 5.23 24.36 -1.30
C LEU A 172 5.75 25.82 -1.32
N GLY A 173 5.71 26.49 -0.17
CA GLY A 173 6.16 27.88 -0.04
C GLY A 173 7.68 28.07 0.04
N ALA A 174 8.47 26.99 0.16
CA ALA A 174 9.93 27.09 0.22
C ALA A 174 10.54 27.35 -1.16
N GLU A 175 11.58 28.20 -1.18
CA GLU A 175 12.37 28.49 -2.38
C GLU A 175 13.21 27.28 -2.80
N GLY A 176 13.32 27.05 -4.10
CA GLY A 176 14.09 25.95 -4.70
C GLY A 176 13.43 25.45 -5.97
N THR A 177 14.23 25.29 -7.04
CA THR A 177 13.74 24.73 -8.31
C THR A 177 13.48 23.22 -8.20
N GLN A 178 14.30 22.52 -7.42
CA GLN A 178 14.12 21.11 -7.12
C GLN A 178 13.55 20.94 -5.71
N LYS A 179 12.56 20.05 -5.59
CA LYS A 179 12.00 19.59 -4.31
C LYS A 179 11.86 18.07 -4.35
N TYR A 180 11.75 17.44 -3.19
CA TYR A 180 11.70 15.98 -3.08
C TYR A 180 10.52 15.49 -2.25
N VAL A 181 10.03 14.29 -2.59
CA VAL A 181 9.10 13.52 -1.76
C VAL A 181 9.81 12.27 -1.25
N THR A 182 10.00 12.16 0.06
CA THR A 182 10.58 10.97 0.66
C THR A 182 9.53 10.24 1.50
N CYS A 183 9.40 8.94 1.24
CA CYS A 183 8.62 8.02 2.04
C CYS A 183 9.56 7.28 2.99
N ASN A 184 9.29 7.42 4.28
CA ASN A 184 9.94 6.64 5.33
C ASN A 184 9.21 5.30 5.49
N ALA A 185 9.85 4.24 4.99
CA ALA A 185 9.40 2.86 5.04
C ALA A 185 10.41 1.97 5.79
N ASP A 186 11.08 2.53 6.79
CA ASP A 186 12.04 1.79 7.63
C ASP A 186 11.33 0.86 8.64
N GLU A 187 10.09 1.18 9.04
CA GLU A 187 9.19 0.43 9.96
C GLU A 187 9.95 -0.46 10.97
N GLY A 188 10.92 0.14 11.68
CA GLY A 188 11.88 -0.60 12.51
C GLY A 188 11.32 -1.08 13.85
N ASP A 189 10.14 -0.58 14.24
CA ASP A 189 9.51 -0.90 15.51
C ASP A 189 8.99 -2.35 15.54
N SER A 190 9.23 -3.06 16.64
CA SER A 190 8.69 -4.40 16.81
C SER A 190 7.16 -4.35 16.92
N GLY A 191 6.47 -5.25 16.21
CA GLY A 191 5.01 -5.35 16.26
C GLY A 191 4.28 -4.46 15.24
N THR A 192 5.01 -3.68 14.43
CA THR A 192 4.46 -2.94 13.30
C THR A 192 4.71 -3.68 11.99
N PHE A 193 3.70 -3.76 11.14
CA PHE A 193 3.74 -4.37 9.80
C PHE A 193 2.75 -3.70 8.83
N ALA A 194 2.19 -2.55 9.22
CA ALA A 194 1.18 -1.86 8.44
C ALA A 194 1.79 -1.27 7.17
N ASP A 195 3.00 -0.71 7.27
CA ASP A 195 3.75 -0.19 6.13
C ASP A 195 4.11 -1.34 5.18
N ARG A 196 4.65 -2.45 5.73
CA ARG A 196 4.92 -3.67 4.96
C ARG A 196 3.69 -4.15 4.19
N MET A 197 2.54 -4.26 4.88
CA MET A 197 1.30 -4.72 4.27
C MET A 197 0.87 -3.83 3.10
N ILE A 198 0.98 -2.50 3.20
CA ILE A 198 0.66 -1.61 2.09
C ILE A 198 1.60 -1.85 0.91
N MET A 199 2.92 -1.90 1.16
CA MET A 199 3.90 -2.09 0.09
C MET A 199 3.81 -3.46 -0.58
N GLU A 200 3.46 -4.51 0.16
CA GLU A 200 3.33 -5.87 -0.39
C GLU A 200 1.94 -6.16 -0.98
N SER A 201 0.89 -5.46 -0.54
CA SER A 201 -0.50 -5.81 -0.89
C SER A 201 -1.28 -4.75 -1.67
N ASP A 202 -0.85 -3.49 -1.67
CA ASP A 202 -1.48 -2.39 -2.42
C ASP A 202 -0.43 -1.32 -2.83
N PRO A 203 0.72 -1.69 -3.44
CA PRO A 203 1.85 -0.78 -3.69
C PRO A 203 1.47 0.48 -4.47
N PHE A 204 0.53 0.35 -5.42
CA PHE A 204 0.05 1.46 -6.23
C PHE A 204 -0.61 2.58 -5.41
N VAL A 205 -1.19 2.31 -4.23
CA VAL A 205 -1.73 3.41 -3.39
C VAL A 205 -0.65 4.27 -2.76
N LEU A 206 0.50 3.67 -2.45
CA LEU A 206 1.66 4.44 -2.00
C LEU A 206 2.22 5.28 -3.15
N ILE A 207 2.33 4.69 -4.34
CA ILE A 207 2.78 5.39 -5.55
C ILE A 207 1.82 6.57 -5.85
N GLU A 208 0.51 6.32 -5.92
CA GLU A 208 -0.51 7.34 -6.15
C GLU A 208 -0.40 8.48 -5.13
N GLY A 209 -0.26 8.15 -3.84
CA GLY A 209 -0.12 9.14 -2.78
C GLY A 209 1.16 9.97 -2.87
N MET A 210 2.28 9.36 -3.25
CA MET A 210 3.55 10.06 -3.47
C MET A 210 3.51 10.95 -4.70
N THR A 211 2.89 10.51 -5.79
CA THR A 211 2.69 11.34 -6.98
C THR A 211 1.84 12.55 -6.65
N ILE A 212 0.70 12.38 -5.96
CA ILE A 212 -0.12 13.52 -5.51
C ILE A 212 0.69 14.47 -4.63
N ALA A 213 1.53 13.96 -3.72
CA ALA A 213 2.41 14.78 -2.91
C ALA A 213 3.43 15.56 -3.74
N GLY A 214 3.97 14.95 -4.80
CA GLY A 214 4.91 15.58 -5.74
C GLY A 214 4.27 16.75 -6.46
N LEU A 215 3.10 16.52 -7.06
CA LEU A 215 2.29 17.54 -7.73
C LEU A 215 1.90 18.68 -6.77
N ALA A 216 1.54 18.35 -5.52
CA ALA A 216 1.13 19.32 -4.51
C ALA A 216 2.19 20.39 -4.21
N VAL A 217 3.47 20.03 -4.24
CA VAL A 217 4.56 20.92 -3.82
C VAL A 217 5.51 21.32 -4.94
N GLY A 218 5.33 20.76 -6.14
CA GLY A 218 6.23 20.93 -7.28
C GLY A 218 7.53 20.12 -7.15
N ALA A 219 7.49 18.95 -6.51
CA ALA A 219 8.60 18.02 -6.47
C ALA A 219 8.52 17.07 -7.67
N THR A 220 9.65 16.83 -8.34
CA THR A 220 9.74 15.98 -9.53
C THR A 220 10.38 14.62 -9.27
N GLU A 221 10.93 14.42 -8.07
CA GLU A 221 11.68 13.21 -7.70
C GLU A 221 11.22 12.72 -6.32
N GLY A 222 10.99 11.42 -6.22
CA GLY A 222 10.56 10.75 -5.01
C GLY A 222 11.42 9.55 -4.65
N TYR A 223 11.57 9.29 -3.35
CA TYR A 223 12.30 8.14 -2.84
C TYR A 223 11.49 7.39 -1.79
N VAL A 224 11.37 6.07 -1.94
CA VAL A 224 10.91 5.17 -0.88
C VAL A 224 12.13 4.59 -0.18
N TYR A 225 12.44 5.09 1.02
CA TYR A 225 13.52 4.54 1.84
C TYR A 225 13.00 3.31 2.57
N LEU A 226 13.36 2.13 2.07
CA LEU A 226 12.75 0.86 2.44
C LEU A 226 13.78 -0.03 3.13
N ARG A 227 13.45 -0.53 4.31
CA ARG A 227 14.33 -1.40 5.10
C ARG A 227 14.75 -2.66 4.34
N THR A 228 16.02 -3.07 4.47
CA THR A 228 16.55 -4.29 3.84
C THR A 228 15.86 -5.57 4.33
N GLU A 229 15.29 -5.56 5.54
CA GLU A 229 14.58 -6.73 6.09
C GLU A 229 13.23 -7.01 5.41
N TYR A 230 12.76 -6.16 4.49
CA TYR A 230 11.53 -6.36 3.71
C TYR A 230 11.82 -6.61 2.21
N PRO A 231 12.52 -7.71 1.84
CA PRO A 231 12.93 -7.97 0.47
C PRO A 231 11.75 -8.11 -0.51
N LEU A 232 10.63 -8.69 -0.06
CA LEU A 232 9.43 -8.83 -0.90
C LEU A 232 8.78 -7.47 -1.19
N ALA A 233 8.74 -6.56 -0.21
CA ALA A 233 8.24 -5.21 -0.44
C ALA A 233 9.11 -4.46 -1.45
N ILE A 234 10.44 -4.63 -1.41
CA ILE A 234 11.36 -4.06 -2.42
C ILE A 234 11.03 -4.59 -3.82
N GLU A 235 10.87 -5.91 -3.97
CA GLU A 235 10.51 -6.55 -5.24
C GLU A 235 9.20 -6.00 -5.81
N ILE A 236 8.13 -6.05 -5.00
CA ILE A 236 6.78 -5.63 -5.41
C ILE A 236 6.72 -4.14 -5.72
N MET A 237 7.36 -3.29 -4.91
CA MET A 237 7.39 -1.84 -5.15
C MET A 237 8.12 -1.51 -6.46
N ASN A 238 9.26 -2.16 -6.75
CA ASN A 238 9.97 -1.95 -8.00
C ASN A 238 9.17 -2.43 -9.22
N GLU A 239 8.43 -3.53 -9.10
CA GLU A 239 7.52 -4.00 -10.15
C GLU A 239 6.37 -3.01 -10.38
N ALA A 240 5.73 -2.55 -9.30
CA ALA A 240 4.63 -1.59 -9.38
C ALA A 240 5.08 -0.23 -9.95
N ILE A 241 6.28 0.26 -9.58
CA ILE A 241 6.85 1.49 -10.16
C ILE A 241 7.04 1.35 -11.67
N ARG A 242 7.66 0.26 -12.14
CA ARG A 242 7.84 0.02 -13.59
C ARG A 242 6.51 -0.04 -14.33
N SER A 243 5.50 -0.67 -13.74
CA SER A 243 4.15 -0.75 -14.30
C SER A 243 3.49 0.63 -14.37
N ALA A 244 3.63 1.46 -13.33
CA ALA A 244 3.10 2.81 -13.28
C ALA A 244 3.80 3.74 -14.30
N GLU A 245 5.13 3.67 -14.42
CA GLU A 245 5.89 4.39 -15.43
C GLU A 245 5.46 4.02 -16.86
N SER A 246 5.34 2.70 -17.13
CA SER A 246 4.93 2.20 -18.45
C SER A 246 3.51 2.62 -18.84
N ALA A 247 2.66 2.89 -17.84
CA ALA A 247 1.29 3.34 -18.03
C ALA A 247 1.14 4.88 -18.02
N GLY A 248 2.23 5.65 -17.94
CA GLY A 248 2.19 7.12 -17.90
C GLY A 248 1.67 7.70 -16.57
N LEU A 249 1.69 6.92 -15.49
CA LEU A 249 1.26 7.34 -14.14
C LEU A 249 2.42 7.88 -13.29
N LEU A 250 3.64 7.73 -13.80
CA LEU A 250 4.92 8.28 -13.35
C LEU A 250 5.73 8.70 -14.58
N GLY A 251 6.82 9.45 -14.37
CA GLY A 251 7.77 9.83 -15.41
C GLY A 251 7.76 11.33 -15.70
N GLU A 252 8.01 11.70 -16.96
CA GLU A 252 8.15 13.11 -17.36
C GLU A 252 6.82 13.83 -17.56
N ASN A 253 5.73 13.09 -17.73
CA ASN A 253 4.41 13.64 -18.00
C ASN A 253 3.32 12.73 -17.41
N VAL A 254 3.06 12.89 -16.12
CA VAL A 254 2.06 12.12 -15.37
C VAL A 254 0.67 12.39 -15.94
N MET A 255 -0.02 11.35 -16.40
CA MET A 255 -1.38 11.43 -16.99
C MET A 255 -1.53 12.51 -18.06
N ASP A 256 -0.49 12.74 -18.86
CA ASP A 256 -0.44 13.80 -19.88
C ASP A 256 -0.66 15.24 -19.35
N SER A 257 -0.48 15.47 -18.04
CA SER A 257 -0.79 16.74 -17.37
C SER A 257 0.25 17.86 -17.57
N GLY A 258 1.37 17.57 -18.21
CA GLY A 258 2.55 18.42 -18.30
C GLY A 258 3.43 18.46 -17.04
N GLN A 259 3.14 17.61 -16.03
CA GLN A 259 3.88 17.57 -14.76
C GLN A 259 4.68 16.27 -14.63
N ALA A 260 5.93 16.38 -14.18
CA ALA A 260 6.83 15.25 -14.01
C ALA A 260 6.87 14.76 -12.55
N PHE A 261 6.91 13.45 -12.35
CA PHE A 261 7.25 12.84 -11.06
C PHE A 261 7.87 11.45 -11.28
N ARG A 262 9.12 11.27 -10.86
CA ARG A 262 9.82 9.98 -10.86
C ARG A 262 9.91 9.43 -9.44
N LEU A 263 9.97 8.12 -9.32
CA LEU A 263 9.98 7.44 -8.03
C LEU A 263 10.99 6.30 -8.02
N GLU A 264 11.82 6.23 -6.99
CA GLU A 264 12.84 5.19 -6.83
C GLU A 264 12.71 4.53 -5.44
N VAL A 265 12.90 3.21 -5.36
CA VAL A 265 13.11 2.52 -4.08
C VAL A 265 14.58 2.59 -3.71
N ARG A 266 14.89 3.05 -2.50
CA ARG A 266 16.22 3.03 -1.91
C ARG A 266 16.24 2.05 -0.75
N GLU A 267 16.98 0.97 -0.95
CA GLU A 267 17.21 -0.02 0.10
C GLU A 267 18.08 0.57 1.22
N ALA A 268 17.59 0.45 2.46
CA ALA A 268 18.30 0.85 3.66
C ALA A 268 19.41 -0.15 4.02
N ALA A 269 20.26 0.21 4.99
CA ALA A 269 21.38 -0.63 5.43
C ALA A 269 21.21 -1.22 6.85
N GLY A 270 19.96 -1.52 7.27
CA GLY A 270 19.66 -2.24 8.51
C GLY A 270 19.87 -1.45 9.81
N ALA A 271 19.75 -0.12 9.77
CA ALA A 271 19.98 0.74 10.93
C ALA A 271 18.68 1.36 11.45
N TYR A 272 18.17 0.89 12.60
CA TYR A 272 16.94 1.39 13.23
C TYR A 272 16.89 2.92 13.40
N ILE A 273 18.04 3.57 13.62
CA ILE A 273 18.12 5.03 13.75
C ILE A 273 17.70 5.76 12.46
N CYS A 274 17.76 5.10 11.31
CA CYS A 274 17.30 5.64 10.02
C CYS A 274 15.78 5.71 9.91
N GLY A 275 15.01 5.18 10.87
CA GLY A 275 13.61 5.53 11.05
C GLY A 275 13.39 7.00 11.45
N GLU A 276 14.42 7.68 11.97
CA GLU A 276 14.38 9.13 12.23
C GLU A 276 14.55 9.92 10.92
N GLU A 277 13.69 10.93 10.70
CA GLU A 277 13.59 11.63 9.41
C GLU A 277 14.92 12.19 8.88
N THR A 278 15.78 12.76 9.72
CA THR A 278 17.04 13.36 9.27
C THR A 278 18.15 12.35 9.09
N SER A 279 18.17 11.30 9.92
CA SER A 279 19.07 10.17 9.77
C SER A 279 18.79 9.41 8.46
N MET A 280 17.51 9.22 8.12
CA MET A 280 17.07 8.68 6.83
C MET A 280 17.63 9.49 5.66
N LEU A 281 17.55 10.82 5.73
CA LEU A 281 18.06 11.71 4.69
C LEU A 281 19.58 11.63 4.55
N GLU A 282 20.33 11.53 5.65
CA GLU A 282 21.78 11.25 5.58
C GLU A 282 22.06 9.94 4.85
N SER A 283 21.31 8.88 5.16
CA SER A 283 21.48 7.59 4.49
C SER A 283 21.14 7.65 3.00
N LEU A 284 20.08 8.36 2.60
CA LEU A 284 19.72 8.57 1.19
C LEU A 284 20.81 9.33 0.42
N GLU A 285 21.54 10.21 1.10
CA GLU A 285 22.70 10.94 0.56
C GLU A 285 23.98 10.10 0.53
N GLY A 286 23.93 8.82 0.90
CA GLY A 286 25.09 7.91 0.93
C GLY A 286 26.01 8.16 2.13
N LYS A 287 25.56 8.89 3.15
CA LYS A 287 26.31 9.16 4.38
C LYS A 287 25.89 8.20 5.50
N ARG A 288 26.60 8.27 6.62
CA ARG A 288 26.20 7.57 7.84
C ARG A 288 24.90 8.17 8.38
N GLY A 289 23.93 7.33 8.72
CA GLY A 289 22.67 7.74 9.36
C GLY A 289 22.90 8.34 10.75
N ILE A 290 23.21 9.63 10.81
CA ILE A 290 23.35 10.42 12.03
C ILE A 290 22.24 11.49 12.01
N ILE A 291 21.57 11.68 13.15
CA ILE A 291 20.55 12.70 13.30
C ILE A 291 21.17 14.09 13.05
N ARG A 292 20.55 14.88 12.17
CA ARG A 292 20.94 16.26 11.93
C ARG A 292 20.42 17.16 13.04
N TYR A 293 21.18 18.19 13.38
CA TYR A 293 20.72 19.24 14.27
C TYR A 293 19.55 20.01 13.63
N ARG A 294 18.50 20.31 14.41
CA ARG A 294 17.36 21.16 14.02
C ARG A 294 17.39 22.45 14.84
N PRO A 295 17.27 23.65 14.23
CA PRO A 295 17.00 23.97 12.81
C PRO A 295 18.23 23.84 11.87
N PRO A 296 18.02 23.76 10.53
CA PRO A 296 16.75 23.91 9.77
C PRO A 296 15.89 22.63 9.73
N LEU A 297 14.59 22.79 9.44
CA LEU A 297 13.66 21.67 9.22
C LEU A 297 13.86 21.05 7.84
N PRO A 298 13.65 19.73 7.66
CA PRO A 298 13.70 19.07 6.34
C PRO A 298 12.76 19.68 5.30
N ALA A 299 11.62 20.22 5.74
CA ALA A 299 10.67 20.92 4.87
C ALA A 299 11.25 22.17 4.20
N ILE A 300 12.36 22.72 4.72
CA ILE A 300 13.08 23.86 4.15
C ILE A 300 14.42 23.41 3.56
N LYS A 301 15.18 22.60 4.30
CA LYS A 301 16.48 22.04 3.88
C LYS A 301 16.57 20.56 4.28
N GLY A 302 16.15 19.69 3.39
CA GLY A 302 16.08 18.24 3.57
C GLY A 302 17.10 17.51 2.71
N LEU A 303 16.61 16.64 1.82
CA LEU A 303 17.43 15.83 0.92
C LEU A 303 18.25 16.73 -0.02
N PHE A 304 19.57 16.52 -0.05
CA PHE A 304 20.52 17.34 -0.80
C PHE A 304 20.42 18.85 -0.50
N GLY A 305 19.92 19.22 0.68
CA GLY A 305 19.69 20.60 1.08
C GLY A 305 18.45 21.27 0.45
N ALA A 306 17.64 20.54 -0.31
CA ALA A 306 16.42 21.05 -0.95
C ALA A 306 15.16 20.86 -0.08
N PRO A 307 14.08 21.64 -0.28
CA PRO A 307 12.82 21.44 0.42
C PRO A 307 12.28 20.03 0.18
N THR A 308 11.98 19.30 1.27
CA THR A 308 11.67 17.88 1.20
C THR A 308 10.45 17.53 2.04
N ILE A 309 9.48 16.85 1.43
CA ILE A 309 8.45 16.12 2.16
C ILE A 309 9.10 14.87 2.75
N VAL A 310 8.97 14.68 4.06
CA VAL A 310 9.25 13.40 4.73
C VAL A 310 7.95 12.91 5.38
N ASN A 311 7.39 11.82 4.87
CA ASN A 311 6.17 11.22 5.41
C ASN A 311 6.29 9.69 5.50
N ASN A 312 5.58 9.08 6.45
CA ASN A 312 5.49 7.63 6.59
C ASN A 312 4.54 7.04 5.53
N VAL A 313 4.71 5.75 5.19
CA VAL A 313 3.91 4.99 4.20
C VAL A 313 2.40 5.18 4.39
N ILE A 314 1.84 4.92 5.58
CA ILE A 314 0.39 5.06 5.82
C ILE A 314 -0.09 6.49 5.61
N THR A 315 0.76 7.48 5.90
CA THR A 315 0.41 8.90 5.68
C THR A 315 0.19 9.17 4.20
N LEU A 316 1.12 8.70 3.35
CA LEU A 316 1.07 8.89 1.89
C LEU A 316 -0.02 8.02 1.25
N ALA A 317 -0.14 6.76 1.64
CA ALA A 317 -1.19 5.83 1.19
C ALA A 317 -2.62 6.31 1.54
N SER A 318 -2.76 7.20 2.52
CA SER A 318 -4.05 7.79 2.88
C SER A 318 -4.46 8.97 1.98
N VAL A 319 -3.50 9.57 1.27
CA VAL A 319 -3.72 10.79 0.46
C VAL A 319 -4.78 10.57 -0.64
N PRO A 320 -4.75 9.48 -1.45
CA PRO A 320 -5.71 9.29 -2.53
C PRO A 320 -7.19 9.30 -2.09
N LEU A 321 -7.46 8.97 -0.82
CA LEU A 321 -8.82 8.88 -0.28
C LEU A 321 -9.58 10.21 -0.33
N PHE A 322 -8.90 11.34 -0.24
CA PHE A 322 -9.56 12.65 -0.12
C PHE A 322 -10.31 13.06 -1.39
N TRP A 323 -9.91 12.52 -2.53
CA TRP A 323 -10.54 12.76 -3.83
C TRP A 323 -11.68 11.79 -4.15
N ARG A 324 -11.82 10.70 -3.39
CA ARG A 324 -12.88 9.68 -3.58
C ARG A 324 -14.14 9.96 -2.75
N GLY A 325 -14.36 11.22 -2.35
CA GLY A 325 -15.51 11.62 -1.52
C GLY A 325 -15.39 11.24 -0.04
N ALA A 326 -14.26 10.67 0.40
CA ALA A 326 -14.04 10.25 1.79
C ALA A 326 -13.75 11.41 2.77
N LEU A 327 -13.64 12.65 2.29
CA LEU A 327 -13.46 13.84 3.13
C LEU A 327 -14.53 13.95 4.23
N SER A 328 -15.78 13.61 3.90
CA SER A 328 -16.89 13.60 4.88
C SER A 328 -16.70 12.50 5.92
N ILE A 329 -16.30 11.29 5.50
CA ILE A 329 -16.12 10.10 6.36
C ILE A 329 -14.94 10.28 7.32
N ILE A 330 -13.80 10.80 6.83
CA ILE A 330 -12.60 11.00 7.65
C ILE A 330 -12.83 12.09 8.69
N ARG A 331 -13.54 13.16 8.33
CA ARG A 331 -13.94 14.20 9.29
C ARG A 331 -14.89 13.68 10.37
N ILE A 332 -15.78 12.74 10.02
CA ILE A 332 -16.69 12.09 10.96
C ILE A 332 -15.92 11.16 11.91
N MET A 333 -15.01 10.32 11.39
CA MET A 333 -14.20 9.43 12.20
C MET A 333 -13.22 10.16 13.12
N GLY A 334 -12.62 11.26 12.65
CA GLY A 334 -11.70 12.09 13.43
C GLY A 334 -12.35 12.94 14.53
N ARG A 335 -13.68 13.09 14.53
CA ARG A 335 -14.44 13.76 15.62
C ARG A 335 -14.67 12.87 16.83
N VAL A 336 -14.45 11.56 16.71
CA VAL A 336 -14.32 10.66 17.85
C VAL A 336 -12.89 10.77 18.35
N ALA A 337 -12.55 11.91 18.97
CA ALA A 337 -11.44 11.93 19.89
C ALA A 337 -11.67 10.83 20.94
N PRO A 338 -10.62 10.25 21.55
CA PRO A 338 -10.80 9.50 22.79
C PRO A 338 -11.25 10.50 23.86
N GLY A 339 -12.55 10.75 23.91
CA GLY A 339 -13.22 11.35 25.05
C GLY A 339 -13.06 10.37 26.21
N GLY A 340 -12.41 10.84 27.26
CA GLY A 340 -12.00 10.02 28.39
C GLY A 340 -13.14 9.20 29.00
N ARG A 341 -12.78 8.01 29.43
CA ARG A 341 -12.80 7.59 30.84
C ARG A 341 -11.61 6.68 31.07
#